data_AF-A0A4R0KHY9-F1
#
_entry.id   AF-A0A4R0KHY9-F1
#
_cell.length_a   1.000
_cell.length_b   1.000
_cell.length_c   1.000
_cell.angle_alpha   90.00
_cell.angle_beta   90.00
_cell.angle_gamma   90.00
#
_symmetry.space_group_name_H-M   'P 1'
#
loop_
_entity.id
_entity.type
_entity.pdbx_description
1 polymer ?
#
loop_
_entity_poly.entity_id
_entity_poly.type
_entity_poly.pdbx_seq_one_letter_code
_entity_poly.pdbx_strand_id
1 'polypeptide(L)' 'MLTAIIVVCYLITIAAVIDAVRRPSYVWVEADRNRAYWISGLVFGLLFLPVGILLAIAYAVGVLPRMTEPTGSDAFRRRP' A
#
# COMPACT_ATOMS: atom_id res chain seq x y z
N MET A 1 -17.06 13.09 -18.42
CA MET A 1 -15.83 13.47 -17.68
C MET A 1 -15.82 12.94 -16.26
N LEU A 2 -16.81 13.27 -15.42
CA LEU A 2 -16.90 12.79 -14.04
C LEU A 2 -16.85 11.26 -13.88
N THR A 3 -17.58 10.53 -14.72
CA THR A 3 -17.58 9.05 -14.71
C THR A 3 -16.18 8.47 -14.91
N ALA A 4 -15.38 9.05 -15.82
CA ALA A 4 -14.02 8.60 -16.07
C ALA A 4 -13.12 8.82 -14.86
N ILE A 5 -13.26 9.97 -14.16
CA ILE A 5 -12.53 10.27 -12.93
C ILE A 5 -12.86 9.23 -11.85
N ILE A 6 -14.16 8.95 -11.65
CA ILE A 6 -14.62 7.96 -10.67
C ILE A 6 -14.03 6.58 -10.98
N VAL A 7 -14.07 6.14 -12.23
CA VAL A 7 -13.50 4.86 -12.66
C VAL A 7 -11.99 4.82 -12.38
N VAL A 8 -11.24 5.89 -12.71
CA VAL A 8 -9.81 5.96 -12.44
C VAL A 8 -9.52 5.88 -10.93
N CYS A 9 -10.27 6.57 -10.09
CA CYS A 9 -10.12 6.49 -8.64
C CYS A 9 -10.36 5.06 -8.11
N TYR A 10 -11.34 4.36 -8.67
CA TYR A 10 -11.60 2.96 -8.34
C TYR A 10 -10.43 2.06 -8.76
N LEU A 11 -9.92 2.22 -9.98
CA LEU A 11 -8.78 1.44 -10.47
C LEU A 11 -7.54 1.63 -9.60
N ILE A 12 -7.24 2.87 -9.18
CA ILE A 12 -6.12 3.17 -8.28
C ILE A 12 -6.31 2.47 -6.93
N THR A 13 -7.52 2.55 -6.34
CA THR A 13 -7.80 1.95 -5.04
C THR A 13 -7.73 0.42 -5.11
N ILE A 14 -8.27 -0.19 -6.16
CA ILE A 14 -8.20 -1.64 -6.40
C ILE A 14 -6.75 -2.09 -6.59
N ALA A 15 -5.94 -1.35 -7.36
CA ALA A 15 -4.53 -1.65 -7.53
C ALA A 15 -3.78 -1.63 -6.19
N ALA A 16 -4.05 -0.64 -5.33
CA ALA A 16 -3.47 -0.57 -4.00
C ALA A 16 -3.89 -1.76 -3.10
N VAL A 17 -5.16 -2.19 -3.16
CA VAL A 17 -5.62 -3.39 -2.44
C VAL A 17 -4.87 -4.63 -2.92
N ILE A 18 -4.78 -4.84 -4.24
CA ILE A 18 -4.14 -6.01 -4.82
C ILE A 18 -2.65 -6.04 -4.44
N ASP A 19 -1.95 -4.91 -4.55
CA ASP A 19 -0.56 -4.79 -4.14
C ASP A 19 -0.39 -5.11 -2.65
N ALA A 20 -1.21 -4.52 -1.78
CA ALA A 20 -1.16 -4.75 -0.34
C ALA A 20 -1.41 -6.22 0.03
N VAL A 21 -2.38 -6.88 -0.60
CA VAL A 21 -2.70 -8.29 -0.33
C VAL A 21 -1.59 -9.24 -0.79
N ARG A 22 -0.96 -8.95 -1.94
CA ARG A 22 0.11 -9.76 -2.52
C ARG A 22 1.43 -9.67 -1.76
N ARG A 23 1.63 -8.62 -0.96
CA ARG A 23 2.86 -8.47 -0.16
C ARG A 23 2.92 -9.51 0.97
N PRO A 24 4.04 -10.26 1.09
CA PRO A 24 4.25 -11.21 2.18
C PRO A 24 4.16 -10.53 3.55
N SER A 25 3.74 -11.27 4.58
CA SER A 25 3.56 -10.74 5.94
C SER A 25 4.83 -10.17 6.55
N TYR A 26 6.01 -10.74 6.26
CA TYR A 26 7.29 -10.28 6.82
C TYR A 26 7.62 -8.83 6.41
N VAL A 27 7.28 -8.43 5.19
CA VAL A 27 7.52 -7.07 4.67
C VAL A 27 6.75 -6.01 5.47
N TRP A 28 5.56 -6.37 5.96
CA TRP A 28 4.75 -5.48 6.80
C TRP A 28 5.36 -5.32 8.20
N VAL A 29 5.93 -6.39 8.74
CA VAL A 29 6.61 -6.37 10.05
C VAL A 29 7.90 -5.56 9.98
N GLU A 30 8.70 -5.75 8.93
CA GLU A 30 9.94 -4.99 8.70
C GLU A 30 9.68 -3.49 8.54
N ALA A 31 8.57 -3.11 7.89
CA ALA A 31 8.17 -1.72 7.73
C ALA A 31 7.49 -1.09 8.97
N ASP A 32 7.33 -1.85 10.07
CA ASP A 32 6.55 -1.47 11.26
C ASP A 32 5.13 -0.99 10.90
N ARG A 33 4.44 -1.77 10.07
CA ARG A 33 3.08 -1.49 9.59
C ARG A 33 2.14 -2.66 9.85
N ASN A 34 0.97 -2.35 10.39
CA ASN A 34 -0.08 -3.34 10.59
C ASN A 34 -0.76 -3.72 9.26
N ARG A 35 -0.47 -4.91 8.75
CA ARG A 35 -1.05 -5.47 7.52
C ARG A 35 -2.58 -5.47 7.53
N ALA A 36 -3.19 -5.90 8.63
CA ALA A 36 -4.64 -6.03 8.71
C ALA A 36 -5.32 -4.67 8.62
N TYR A 37 -4.78 -3.65 9.29
CA TYR A 37 -5.28 -2.28 9.24
C TYR A 37 -5.26 -1.70 7.81
N TRP A 38 -4.14 -1.85 7.09
CA TRP A 38 -4.01 -1.28 5.75
C TRP A 38 -4.87 -2.00 4.72
N ILE A 39 -4.91 -3.34 4.75
CA ILE A 39 -5.74 -4.11 3.81
C ILE A 39 -7.23 -3.85 4.09
N SER A 40 -7.67 -3.91 5.35
CA SER A 40 -9.08 -3.68 5.69
C SER A 40 -9.50 -2.25 5.38
N GLY A 41 -8.64 -1.26 5.67
CA GLY A 41 -8.88 0.14 5.34
C GLY A 41 -9.02 0.37 3.83
N LEU A 42 -8.12 -0.20 3.01
CA LEU A 42 -8.20 -0.06 1.55
C LEU A 42 -9.43 -0.78 0.96
N VAL A 43 -9.78 -1.96 1.48
CA VAL A 43 -11.00 -2.69 1.06
C VAL A 43 -12.24 -1.90 1.44
N PHE A 44 -12.32 -1.37 2.65
CA PHE A 44 -13.42 -0.50 3.08
C PHE A 44 -13.49 0.80 2.27
N GLY A 45 -12.33 1.32 1.86
CA GLY A 45 -12.20 2.46 0.96
C GLY A 45 -12.85 2.29 -0.41
N LEU A 46 -13.08 1.05 -0.87
CA LEU A 46 -13.85 0.79 -2.09
C LEU A 46 -15.35 1.14 -1.93
N LEU A 47 -15.88 1.09 -0.71
CA LEU A 47 -17.26 1.49 -0.42
C LEU A 47 -17.39 3.02 -0.35
N PHE A 48 -16.31 3.71 0.02
CA PHE A 48 -16.26 5.16 0.21
C PHE A 48 -15.10 5.75 -0.59
N LEU A 49 -15.34 5.99 -1.89
CA LEU A 49 -14.30 6.37 -2.86
C LEU A 49 -13.36 7.51 -2.39
N PRO A 50 -13.84 8.62 -1.77
CA PRO A 50 -12.94 9.66 -1.27
C PRO A 50 -12.00 9.16 -0.16
N VAL A 51 -12.48 8.26 0.70
CA VAL A 51 -11.66 7.64 1.74
C VAL A 51 -10.66 6.65 1.11
N GLY A 52 -11.12 5.87 0.15
CA GLY A 52 -10.29 4.92 -0.59
C GLY A 52 -9.10 5.58 -1.28
N ILE A 53 -9.32 6.71 -1.96
CA ILE A 53 -8.23 7.41 -2.65
C ILE A 53 -7.24 8.03 -1.67
N LEU A 54 -7.71 8.61 -0.55
CA LEU A 54 -6.84 9.14 0.49
C LEU A 54 -5.98 8.04 1.12
N LEU A 55 -6.56 6.88 1.40
CA LEU A 55 -5.82 5.72 1.89
C LEU A 55 -4.85 5.16 0.85
N ALA A 56 -5.23 5.12 -0.43
CA ALA A 56 -4.33 4.68 -1.50
C ALA A 56 -3.12 5.62 -1.64
N ILE A 57 -3.34 6.95 -1.54
CA ILE A 57 -2.25 7.93 -1.52
C ILE A 57 -1.37 7.72 -0.29
N ALA A 58 -1.96 7.62 0.91
CA ALA A 58 -1.22 7.39 2.15
C ALA A 58 -0.43 6.08 2.13
N TYR A 59 -0.97 5.02 1.52
CA TYR A 59 -0.30 3.76 1.29
C TYR A 59 0.91 3.95 0.37
N ALA A 60 0.71 4.60 -0.78
CA ALA A 60 1.75 4.81 -1.78
C ALA A 60 2.92 5.67 -1.28
N VAL A 61 2.65 6.72 -0.49
CA VAL A 61 3.70 7.65 -0.01
C VAL A 61 4.27 7.26 1.36
N GLY A 62 3.49 6.57 2.20
CA GLY A 62 3.85 6.31 3.59
C GLY A 62 4.16 4.85 3.91
N VAL A 63 3.60 3.89 3.18
CA VAL A 63 3.78 2.46 3.46
C VAL A 63 4.75 1.85 2.48
N LEU A 64 4.49 2.06 1.19
CA LEU A 64 5.24 1.42 0.12
C LEU A 64 6.76 1.72 0.17
N PRO A 65 7.23 2.97 0.40
CA PRO A 65 8.66 3.25 0.44
C PRO A 65 9.40 2.49 1.55
N ARG A 66 8.77 2.37 2.72
CA ARG A 66 9.32 1.65 3.88
C ARG A 66 9.44 0.14 3.65
N MET A 67 8.68 -0.40 2.71
CA MET A 67 8.75 -1.81 2.32
C MET A 67 9.81 -2.09 1.25
N THR A 68 10.39 -1.04 0.65
CA THR A 68 11.40 -1.12 -0.40
C THR A 68 12.76 -0.61 0.05
N GLU A 69 12.85 0.02 1.22
CA GLU A 69 14.12 0.41 1.82
C GLU A 69 14.98 -0.85 2.07
N PRO A 70 16.25 -0.86 1.64
CA PRO A 70 17.14 -1.98 1.90
C PRO A 70 17.27 -2.17 3.41
N THR A 71 16.84 -3.32 3.91
CA THR A 71 17.06 -3.68 5.30
C THR A 71 18.57 -3.69 5.55
N GLY A 72 19.04 -3.18 6.70
CA GLY A 72 20.48 -3.07 7.00
C GLY A 72 21.25 -4.41 6.89
N SER A 73 20.55 -5.54 6.93
CA SER A 73 21.07 -6.88 6.64
C SER A 73 21.57 -7.06 5.20
N ASP A 74 20.90 -6.48 4.20
CA ASP A 74 21.35 -6.47 2.81
C ASP A 74 22.53 -5.51 2.60
N ALA A 75 22.58 -4.41 3.36
CA ALA A 75 23.73 -3.50 3.36
C ALA A 75 24.98 -4.13 4.00
N PHE A 76 24.80 -4.99 5.01
CA PHE A 76 25.89 -5.77 5.62
C PHE A 76 26.36 -6.90 4.70
N ARG A 77 25.45 -7.64 4.04
CA ARG A 77 25.77 -8.70 3.07
C ARG A 77 26.59 -8.20 1.86
N ARG A 78 26.46 -6.91 1.51
CA ARG A 78 27.18 -6.28 0.40
C ARG A 78 28.56 -5.69 0.77
N ARG A 79 29.03 -5.81 2.02
CA ARG A 79 30.39 -5.40 2.38
C ARG A 79 31.36 -6.54 2.04
N PRO A 80 32.39 -6.30 1.20
CA PRO A 80 33.41 -7.29 0.85
C PRO A 80 34.30 -7.65 2.03
#